data_AF-A0A7Y4R6E4-F1
#
_entry.id   AF-A0A7Y4R6E4-F1
#
_cell.length_a   1.000
_cell.length_b   1.000
_cell.length_c   1.000
_cell.angle_alpha   90.00
_cell.angle_beta   90.00
_cell.angle_gamma   90.00
#
_symmetry.space_group_name_H-M   'P 1'
#
loop_
_entity.id
_entity.type
_entity.pdbx_description
1 polymer ?
#
loop_
_entity_poly.entity_id
_entity_poly.type
_entity_poly.pdbx_seq_one_letter_code
_entity_poly.pdbx_strand_id
1 'polypeptide(L)' 'MNAIGEFFVTPIEIGGIQKALLLLPLCLSISIVYKVTRCERLADVPAAVGALWVTIVVGMYAVGVGLWVVYLLVV' A
#
# COMPACT_ATOMS: atom_id res chain seq x y z
N MET A 1 -13.88 -5.03 -32.66
CA MET A 1 -13.09 -4.14 -31.79
C MET A 1 -12.91 -4.84 -30.46
N ASN A 2 -11.83 -5.60 -30.29
CA ASN A 2 -11.59 -6.43 -29.11
C ASN A 2 -10.73 -5.64 -28.12
N ALA A 3 -11.35 -4.74 -27.35
CA ALA A 3 -10.69 -3.83 -26.41
C ALA A 3 -9.74 -4.52 -25.42
N ILE A 4 -9.99 -5.80 -25.12
CA ILE A 4 -9.18 -6.60 -24.19
C ILE A 4 -7.77 -6.88 -24.72
N GLY A 5 -7.61 -7.10 -26.02
CA GLY A 5 -6.31 -7.41 -26.62
C GLY A 5 -5.35 -6.23 -26.61
N GLU A 6 -5.88 -5.01 -26.66
CA GLU A 6 -5.10 -3.78 -26.71
C GLU A 6 -4.39 -3.51 -25.37
N PHE A 7 -5.02 -3.83 -24.24
CA PHE A 7 -4.39 -3.73 -22.90
C PHE A 7 -3.15 -4.63 -22.75
N PHE A 8 -3.05 -5.73 -23.50
CA PHE A 8 -1.88 -6.61 -23.47
C PHE A 8 -0.76 -6.14 -24.41
N VAL A 9 -1.08 -5.29 -25.39
CA VAL A 9 -0.12 -4.77 -26.38
C VAL A 9 0.42 -3.41 -25.96
N THR A 10 -0.38 -2.57 -25.32
CA THR A 10 0.02 -1.26 -24.78
C THR A 10 -0.13 -1.25 -23.25
N PRO A 11 0.94 -1.53 -22.49
CA PRO A 11 0.87 -1.51 -21.04
C PRO A 11 0.51 -0.10 -20.57
N ILE A 12 -0.49 0.00 -19.70
CA ILE A 12 -0.79 1.25 -19.01
C ILE A 12 0.38 1.57 -18.08
N GLU A 13 1.08 2.65 -18.38
CA GLU A 13 2.12 3.17 -17.51
C GLU A 13 1.50 3.79 -16.26
N ILE A 14 1.45 3.01 -15.19
CA ILE A 14 1.02 3.52 -13.89
C ILE A 14 2.14 4.35 -13.30
N GLY A 15 1.92 5.66 -13.20
CA GLY A 15 2.87 6.61 -12.60
C GLY A 15 3.09 6.35 -11.11
N GLY A 16 4.16 6.93 -10.53
CA GLY A 16 4.53 6.70 -9.12
C GLY A 16 3.41 7.00 -8.11
N ILE A 17 2.72 8.14 -8.28
CA ILE A 17 1.59 8.51 -7.40
C ILE A 17 0.39 7.58 -7.60
N GLN A 18 0.10 7.17 -8.84
CA GLN A 18 -1.00 6.25 -9.13
C GLN A 18 -0.75 4.87 -8.49
N LYS A 19 0.50 4.38 -8.48
CA LYS A 19 0.90 3.16 -7.76
C LYS A 19 0.64 3.29 -6.26
N ALA A 20 1.02 4.43 -5.66
CA ALA A 20 0.76 4.67 -4.24
C ALA A 20 -0.75 4.71 -3.94
N LEU A 21 -1.54 5.43 -4.75
CA LEU A 21 -3.00 5.51 -4.60
C LEU A 21 -3.70 4.16 -4.76
N LEU A 22 -3.15 3.23 -5.53
CA LEU A 22 -3.65 1.84 -5.62
C LEU A 22 -3.30 1.02 -4.38
N LEU A 23 -2.13 1.25 -3.78
CA LEU A 23 -1.67 0.52 -2.59
C LEU A 23 -2.36 0.97 -1.31
N LEU A 24 -2.58 2.27 -1.12
CA LEU A 24 -3.20 2.82 0.10
C LEU A 24 -4.55 2.17 0.48
N PRO A 25 -5.55 2.03 -0.41
CA PRO A 25 -6.83 1.39 -0.08
C PRO A 25 -6.66 -0.12 0.16
N LEU A 26 -5.67 -0.75 -0.46
CA LEU A 26 -5.36 -2.17 -0.27
C LEU A 26 -4.78 -2.41 1.14
N CYS A 27 -3.85 -1.55 1.57
CA CYS A 27 -3.34 -1.52 2.93
C CYS A 27 -4.44 -1.19 3.96
N LEU A 28 -5.37 -0.30 3.60
CA LEU A 28 -6.50 0.04 4.48
C LEU A 28 -7.39 -1.20 4.69
N SER A 29 -7.72 -1.90 3.62
CA SER A 29 -8.56 -3.10 3.66
C SER A 29 -7.98 -4.18 4.57
N ILE A 30 -6.67 -4.47 4.46
CA ILE A 30 -6.05 -5.49 5.31
C ILE A 30 -5.99 -5.04 6.78
N SER A 31 -5.76 -3.75 7.03
CA SER A 31 -5.75 -3.21 8.39
C SER A 31 -7.12 -3.29 9.07
N ILE A 32 -8.20 -3.09 8.31
CA ILE A 32 -9.59 -3.26 8.76
C ILE A 32 -9.84 -4.72 9.13
N VAL A 33 -9.62 -5.65 8.19
CA VAL A 33 -9.88 -7.09 8.41
C VAL A 33 -9.11 -7.59 9.63
N TYR A 34 -7.85 -7.19 9.76
CA TYR A 34 -7.00 -7.58 10.88
C TYR A 34 -7.50 -7.04 12.23
N LYS A 35 -7.83 -5.76 12.32
CA LYS A 35 -8.27 -5.16 13.59
C LYS A 35 -9.68 -5.58 13.98
N VAL A 36 -10.58 -5.73 13.01
CA VAL A 36 -11.95 -6.23 13.27
C VAL A 36 -11.92 -7.64 13.85
N THR A 37 -11.04 -8.52 13.38
CA THR A 37 -10.95 -9.91 13.88
C THR A 37 -10.21 -10.04 15.22
N ARG A 38 -9.37 -9.06 15.58
CA ARG A 38 -8.49 -9.14 16.74
C ARG A 38 -8.92 -8.24 17.92
N CYS A 39 -9.73 -7.21 17.70
CA CYS A 39 -10.16 -6.30 18.76
C CYS A 39 -11.35 -6.86 19.54
N GLU A 40 -11.27 -6.86 20.88
CA GLU A 40 -12.36 -7.26 21.77
C GLU A 40 -13.49 -6.22 21.81
N ARG A 41 -13.14 -4.94 21.66
CA ARG A 41 -14.07 -3.80 21.69
C ARG A 41 -14.16 -3.16 20.31
N LEU A 42 -15.34 -3.23 19.70
CA LEU A 42 -15.62 -2.69 18.36
C LEU A 42 -15.41 -1.18 18.26
N ALA A 43 -15.62 -0.44 19.35
CA ALA A 43 -15.44 1.01 19.39
C ALA A 43 -13.97 1.44 19.20
N ASP A 44 -13.01 0.57 19.53
CA ASP A 44 -11.58 0.86 19.42
C ASP A 44 -11.04 0.58 18.00
N VAL A 45 -11.84 -0.05 17.15
CA VAL A 45 -11.45 -0.48 15.79
C VAL A 45 -11.06 0.69 14.89
N PRO A 46 -11.81 1.80 14.76
CA PRO A 46 -11.48 2.86 13.80
C PRO A 46 -10.10 3.49 14.06
N ALA A 47 -9.79 3.77 15.34
CA ALA A 47 -8.49 4.31 15.72
C ALA A 47 -7.36 3.29 15.51
N ALA A 48 -7.59 2.03 15.89
CA ALA A 48 -6.60 0.97 15.75
C ALA A 48 -6.30 0.62 14.28
N VAL A 49 -7.29 0.69 13.40
CA VAL A 49 -7.16 0.53 11.94
C VAL A 49 -6.31 1.65 11.37
N GLY A 50 -6.64 2.91 11.68
CA GLY A 50 -5.88 4.07 11.19
C GLY A 50 -4.41 4.00 11.61
N ALA A 51 -4.13 3.67 12.88
CA ALA A 51 -2.78 3.53 13.38
C ALA A 51 -2.00 2.40 12.66
N LEU A 52 -2.64 1.24 12.45
CA LEU A 52 -2.01 0.13 11.75
C LEU A 52 -1.75 0.46 10.27
N TRP A 53 -2.71 1.09 9.61
CA TRP A 53 -2.57 1.54 8.22
C TRP A 53 -1.40 2.50 8.05
N VAL A 54 -1.30 3.54 8.89
CA VAL A 54 -0.16 4.48 8.87
C VAL A 54 1.15 3.74 9.11
N THR A 55 1.18 2.81 10.06
CA THR A 55 2.40 2.03 10.37
C THR A 55 2.86 1.21 9.16
N ILE A 56 1.94 0.56 8.44
CA ILE A 56 2.25 -0.21 7.23
C ILE A 56 2.83 0.71 6.16
N VAL A 57 2.15 1.83 5.87
CA VAL A 57 2.57 2.76 4.82
C VAL A 57 3.95 3.36 5.14
N VAL A 58 4.14 3.86 6.36
CA VAL A 58 5.42 4.44 6.78
C VAL A 58 6.53 3.40 6.76
N GLY A 59 6.27 2.17 7.23
CA GLY A 59 7.23 1.08 7.18
C GLY A 59 7.67 0.73 5.75
N MET A 60 6.72 0.66 4.82
CA MET A 60 7.02 0.41 3.41
C MET A 60 7.91 1.50 2.80
N TYR A 61 7.57 2.77 3.03
CA TYR A 61 8.39 3.90 2.55
C TYR A 61 9.77 3.93 3.22
N ALA A 62 9.84 3.68 4.53
CA ALA A 62 11.10 3.66 5.26
C ALA A 62 12.05 2.58 4.72
N VAL A 63 11.55 1.38 4.43
CA VAL A 63 12.35 0.32 3.80
C VAL A 63 12.81 0.74 2.40
N GLY A 64 11.92 1.31 1.58
CA GLY A 64 12.28 1.78 0.24
C GLY A 64 13.36 2.86 0.25
N VAL A 65 13.23 3.86 1.13
CA VAL A 65 14.24 4.90 1.34
C VAL A 65 15.54 4.31 1.87
N GLY A 66 15.47 3.37 2.82
CA GLY A 66 16.65 2.69 3.36
C GLY A 66 17.44 1.96 2.28
N LEU A 67 16.77 1.20 1.41
CA LEU A 67 17.40 0.53 0.27
C LEU A 67 18.00 1.52 -0.73
N TRP A 68 17.32 2.62 -1.00
CA TRP A 68 17.82 3.68 -1.87
C TRP A 68 19.09 4.33 -1.33
N VAL A 69 19.13 4.62 -0.03
CA VAL A 69 20.31 5.16 0.64
C VAL A 69 21.47 4.18 0.57
N VAL A 70 21.23 2.89 0.84
CA VAL A 70 22.27 1.85 0.71
C VAL A 70 22.81 1.78 -0.71
N TYR A 71 21.93 1.83 -1.72
CA TYR A 71 22.34 1.86 -3.13
C TYR A 71 23.28 3.03 -3.43
N LEU A 72 22.94 4.24 -2.99
CA LEU A 72 23.77 5.44 -3.20
C LEU A 72 25.12 5.41 -2.47
N LEU A 73 25.24 4.64 -1.39
CA LEU A 73 26.48 4.55 -0.61
C LEU A 73 27.42 3.45 -1.10
N VAL A 74 26.86 2.41 -1.74
CA VAL A 74 27.62 1.23 -2.20
C VAL A 74 28.02 1.34 -3.66
N VAL A 75 27.22 2.02 -4.48
CA VAL A 75 27.42 2.20 -5.93
C VAL A 75 27.84 3.63 -6.21
#